data_AF-A0A8T3WRD8-F1
#
_entry.id   AF-A0A8T3WRD8-F1
#
_cell.length_a   1.000
_cell.length_b   1.000
_cell.length_c   1.000
_cell.angle_alpha   90.00
_cell.angle_beta   90.00
_cell.angle_gamma   90.00
#
_symmetry.space_group_name_H-M   'P 1'
#
loop_
_entity.id
_entity.type
_entity.pdbx_description
1 polymer ?
#
loop_
_entity_poly.entity_id
_entity_poly.type
_entity_poly.pdbx_seq_one_letter_code
_entity_poly.pdbx_strand_id
1 'polypeptide(L)'
;MHARKGISAIAGLLIVFGIVISTYVVASQLYQPNDITNPPRDVEISIPSSFSLNEGQTVTIKGYNNLEITLSQITLNELAPKSLKVVFSQEGGCGPNADPRCLGPPGYSKQFLLQEGKKAVIEDFGIELTAVKIGNSYADFEITVYKAKLRTCPDKWVENRMPRTIDENSTTEDLTPDQYFIVDGKRRELSEFDVDWIKENCNITPDIVY
;
A
#
# COMPACT_ATOMS: atom_id res chain seq x y z
N MET A 1 29.46 31.53 59.48
CA MET A 1 29.61 33.00 59.43
C MET A 1 30.58 33.35 58.31
N HIS A 2 30.07 33.87 57.18
CA HIS A 2 30.72 34.55 56.04
C HIS A 2 29.69 34.45 54.89
N ALA A 3 28.78 35.40 54.63
CA ALA A 3 28.85 36.82 54.29
C ALA A 3 29.30 37.12 52.84
N ARG A 4 28.51 38.01 52.20
CA ARG A 4 28.61 38.69 50.88
C ARG A 4 27.78 38.01 49.76
N LYS A 5 26.64 38.52 49.27
CA LYS A 5 26.17 39.84 48.75
C LYS A 5 26.90 40.36 47.49
N GLY A 6 26.11 40.59 46.44
CA GLY A 6 26.34 41.41 45.22
C GLY A 6 25.40 40.89 44.11
N ILE A 7 24.25 41.47 43.73
CA ILE A 7 23.85 42.79 43.20
C ILE A 7 24.32 43.07 41.76
N SER A 8 23.31 43.29 40.88
CA SER A 8 23.29 44.08 39.61
C SER A 8 24.14 43.60 38.42
N ALA A 9 23.80 43.84 37.15
CA ALA A 9 22.65 44.44 36.46
C ALA A 9 22.84 44.27 34.93
N ILE A 10 21.73 44.10 34.20
CA ILE A 10 21.30 44.77 32.95
C ILE A 10 22.18 44.70 31.67
N ALA A 11 21.43 44.63 30.55
CA ALA A 11 21.77 44.83 29.13
C ALA A 11 22.26 43.55 28.42
N GLY A 12 21.57 43.01 27.42
CA GLY A 12 20.78 43.68 26.39
C GLY A 12 21.50 43.45 25.07
N LEU A 13 21.18 42.37 24.36
CA LEU A 13 21.56 42.21 22.97
C LEU A 13 20.46 41.45 22.23
N LEU A 14 19.61 42.23 21.58
CA LEU A 14 18.72 41.81 20.51
C LEU A 14 19.59 41.38 19.32
N ILE A 15 19.52 40.10 18.95
CA ILE A 15 19.88 39.66 17.60
C ILE A 15 18.64 39.01 17.01
N VAL A 16 18.01 39.77 16.12
CA VAL A 16 16.93 39.34 15.23
C VAL A 16 17.59 38.59 14.08
N PHE A 17 17.48 37.26 14.06
CA PHE A 17 17.67 36.48 12.84
C PHE A 17 16.31 35.95 12.40
N GLY A 18 15.85 36.47 11.27
CA GLY A 18 14.60 36.11 10.63
C GLY A 18 14.58 34.64 10.23
N ILE A 19 13.62 33.91 10.77
CA ILE A 19 13.25 32.60 10.28
C ILE A 19 12.25 32.85 9.14
N VAL A 20 12.69 32.59 7.91
CA VAL A 20 11.81 32.43 6.75
C VAL A 20 11.05 31.12 6.97
N ILE A 21 9.87 31.21 7.60
CA ILE A 21 8.95 30.08 7.68
C ILE A 21 8.26 30.01 6.32
N SER A 22 8.76 29.09 5.48
CA SER A 22 8.06 28.66 4.28
C SER A 22 6.72 28.03 4.71
N THR A 23 5.64 28.77 4.54
CA THR A 23 4.28 28.30 4.84
C THR A 23 3.86 27.30 3.78
N TYR A 24 4.10 26.01 4.03
CA TYR A 24 3.30 24.97 3.40
C TYR A 24 1.91 25.02 4.02
N VAL A 25 0.94 25.48 3.23
CA VAL A 25 -0.49 25.35 3.52
C VAL A 25 -0.85 23.88 3.40
N VAL A 26 -0.77 23.13 4.51
CA VAL A 26 -1.45 21.84 4.62
C VAL A 26 -2.85 22.15 5.12
N ALA A 27 -3.83 21.93 4.25
CA ALA A 27 -5.25 22.01 4.60
C ALA A 27 -5.57 20.97 5.67
N SER A 28 -5.39 21.34 6.93
CA SER A 28 -5.85 20.59 8.09
C SER A 28 -7.33 20.95 8.27
N GLN A 29 -8.22 20.09 7.78
CA GLN A 29 -9.61 20.15 8.16
C GLN A 29 -9.67 19.94 9.68
N LEU A 30 -10.08 20.99 10.40
CA LEU A 30 -10.28 20.98 11.84
C LEU A 30 -11.38 19.96 12.17
N TYR A 31 -10.96 18.83 12.73
CA TYR A 31 -11.83 17.84 13.35
C TYR A 31 -12.40 18.42 14.65
N GLN A 32 -13.73 18.55 14.71
CA GLN A 32 -14.46 18.92 15.92
C GLN A 32 -14.65 17.68 16.82
N PRO A 33 -14.37 17.75 18.14
CA PRO A 33 -14.52 16.61 19.02
C PRO A 33 -15.98 16.45 19.50
N ASN A 34 -16.43 15.19 19.45
CA ASN A 34 -17.51 14.58 20.23
C ASN A 34 -18.96 14.82 19.78
N ASP A 35 -19.48 13.90 18.95
CA ASP A 35 -20.91 13.55 18.92
C ASP A 35 -21.03 12.02 18.84
N ILE A 36 -21.62 11.41 19.88
CA ILE A 36 -21.73 9.96 20.11
C ILE A 36 -22.97 9.38 19.39
N THR A 37 -23.44 10.00 18.30
CA THR A 37 -24.64 9.55 17.58
C THR A 37 -24.45 9.28 16.10
N ASN A 38 -23.23 9.37 15.56
CA ASN A 38 -22.98 9.02 14.17
C ASN A 38 -22.37 7.62 14.04
N PRO A 39 -22.93 6.73 13.19
CA PRO A 39 -22.21 5.52 12.78
C PRO A 39 -20.86 5.91 12.15
N PRO A 40 -19.82 5.06 12.25
CA PRO A 40 -18.53 5.36 11.67
C PRO A 40 -18.72 5.72 10.19
N ARG A 41 -18.30 6.93 9.80
CA ARG A 41 -18.43 7.39 8.42
C ARG A 41 -17.42 6.64 7.58
N ASP A 42 -17.89 5.96 6.54
CA ASP A 42 -17.05 5.39 5.51
C ASP A 42 -16.24 6.51 4.87
N VAL A 43 -14.92 6.49 5.08
CA VAL A 43 -14.00 7.44 4.46
C VAL A 43 -13.68 6.91 3.07
N GLU A 44 -13.84 7.75 2.06
CA GLU A 44 -13.50 7.42 0.67
C GLU A 44 -12.20 8.12 0.28
N ILE A 45 -11.28 7.39 -0.37
CA ILE A 45 -9.99 7.92 -0.82
C ILE A 45 -9.70 7.59 -2.29
N SER A 46 -9.03 8.52 -2.97
CA SER A 46 -8.48 8.36 -4.33
C SER A 46 -6.97 8.13 -4.27
N ILE A 47 -6.46 7.07 -4.89
CA ILE A 47 -5.04 6.63 -4.78
C ILE A 47 -4.14 7.32 -5.82
N PRO A 48 -2.87 7.67 -5.52
CA PRO A 48 -2.16 7.58 -4.23
C PRO A 48 -2.71 8.55 -3.18
N SER A 49 -2.77 8.09 -1.93
CA SER A 49 -3.29 8.89 -0.82
C SER A 49 -2.57 8.56 0.48
N SER A 50 -2.56 9.52 1.40
CA SER A 50 -2.37 9.25 2.82
C SER A 50 -3.70 9.40 3.55
N PHE A 51 -3.86 8.67 4.64
CA PHE A 51 -5.06 8.74 5.48
C PHE A 51 -4.76 8.22 6.89
N SER A 52 -5.64 8.54 7.84
CA SER A 52 -5.52 8.08 9.23
C SER A 52 -6.76 7.28 9.61
N LEU A 53 -6.56 6.18 10.32
CA LEU A 53 -7.66 5.39 10.91
C LEU A 53 -7.49 5.35 12.42
N ASN A 54 -8.60 5.46 13.14
CA ASN A 54 -8.69 5.05 14.53
C ASN A 54 -8.98 3.55 14.63
N GLU A 55 -8.68 2.95 15.79
CA GLU A 55 -9.01 1.56 16.05
C GLU A 55 -10.53 1.32 15.87
N GLY A 56 -10.87 0.28 15.10
CA GLY A 56 -12.23 -0.06 14.69
C GLY A 56 -12.74 0.68 13.45
N GLN A 57 -11.99 1.64 12.87
CA GLN A 57 -12.42 2.33 11.66
C GLN A 57 -12.01 1.61 10.39
N THR A 58 -12.82 1.84 9.35
CA THR A 58 -12.66 1.29 8.01
C THR A 58 -12.62 2.43 6.99
N VAL A 59 -11.77 2.29 5.97
CA VAL A 59 -11.75 3.13 4.77
C VAL A 59 -12.05 2.27 3.55
N THR A 60 -12.80 2.81 2.62
CA THR A 60 -13.15 2.12 1.36
C THR A 60 -12.41 2.76 0.20
N ILE A 61 -11.76 1.93 -0.60
CA ILE A 61 -10.96 2.33 -1.75
C ILE A 61 -11.78 2.12 -3.02
N LYS A 62 -12.24 3.23 -3.60
CA LYS A 62 -12.96 3.21 -4.88
C LYS A 62 -12.01 2.94 -6.04
N GLY A 63 -12.50 2.23 -7.06
CA GLY A 63 -11.73 1.88 -8.26
C GLY A 63 -10.85 0.62 -8.12
N TYR A 64 -10.83 0.00 -6.94
CA TYR A 64 -10.10 -1.25 -6.66
C TYR A 64 -11.06 -2.29 -6.07
N ASN A 65 -12.13 -2.59 -6.82
CA ASN A 65 -13.17 -3.56 -6.44
C ASN A 65 -13.83 -3.30 -5.07
N ASN A 66 -13.95 -2.03 -4.64
CA ASN A 66 -14.45 -1.65 -3.32
C ASN A 66 -13.68 -2.33 -2.18
N LEU A 67 -12.35 -2.38 -2.29
CA LEU A 67 -11.48 -2.89 -1.23
C LEU A 67 -11.60 -2.02 0.02
N GLU A 68 -11.82 -2.66 1.15
CA GLU A 68 -11.92 -2.04 2.47
C GLU A 68 -10.66 -2.33 3.28
N ILE A 69 -10.20 -1.32 4.02
CA ILE A 69 -9.09 -1.45 4.96
C ILE A 69 -9.60 -1.09 6.34
N THR A 70 -9.57 -2.06 7.26
CA THR A 70 -10.00 -1.88 8.65
C THR A 70 -8.80 -1.93 9.58
N LEU A 71 -8.67 -0.92 10.46
CA LEU A 71 -7.72 -0.96 11.56
C LEU A 71 -8.34 -1.71 12.75
N SER A 72 -8.07 -3.00 12.86
CA SER A 72 -8.74 -3.83 13.88
C SER A 72 -8.19 -3.66 15.28
N GLN A 73 -6.87 -3.48 15.42
CA GLN A 73 -6.24 -3.42 16.74
C GLN A 73 -4.91 -2.68 16.71
N ILE A 74 -4.60 -1.94 17.77
CA ILE A 74 -3.28 -1.37 18.02
C ILE A 74 -2.68 -2.04 19.27
N THR A 75 -1.44 -2.51 19.16
CA THR A 75 -0.67 -3.05 20.28
C THR A 75 0.43 -2.08 20.67
N LEU A 76 0.23 -1.41 21.81
CA LEU A 76 1.24 -0.57 22.45
C LEU A 76 1.92 -1.39 23.54
N ASN A 77 3.20 -1.67 23.38
CA ASN A 77 4.02 -2.25 24.42
C ASN A 77 5.21 -1.31 24.63
N GLU A 78 5.44 -0.84 25.85
CA GLU A 78 6.58 0.04 26.15
C GLU A 78 7.94 -0.63 25.89
N LEU A 79 7.97 -1.96 25.94
CA LEU A 79 9.17 -2.78 25.79
C LEU A 79 9.32 -3.39 24.38
N ALA A 80 8.34 -3.22 23.50
CA ALA A 80 8.36 -3.80 22.16
C ALA A 80 7.95 -2.75 21.10
N PRO A 81 8.36 -2.91 19.83
CA PRO A 81 7.92 -1.99 18.78
C PRO A 81 6.40 -1.98 18.70
N LYS A 82 5.83 -0.77 18.56
CA LYS A 82 4.40 -0.58 18.31
C LYS A 82 4.02 -1.37 17.07
N SER A 83 2.90 -2.10 17.17
CA SER A 83 2.36 -2.86 16.06
C SER A 83 0.86 -2.68 15.96
N LEU A 84 0.32 -2.94 14.79
CA LEU A 84 -1.10 -2.86 14.52
C LEU A 84 -1.53 -4.02 13.64
N LYS A 85 -2.81 -4.35 13.77
CA LYS A 85 -3.49 -5.36 12.96
C LYS A 85 -4.42 -4.64 12.00
N VAL A 86 -4.13 -4.77 10.71
CA VAL A 86 -5.03 -4.34 9.63
C VAL A 86 -5.69 -5.55 8.98
N VAL A 87 -6.94 -5.38 8.57
CA VAL A 87 -7.69 -6.35 7.78
C VAL A 87 -8.08 -5.69 6.47
N PHE A 88 -7.73 -6.35 5.38
CA PHE A 88 -8.21 -6.03 4.04
C PHE A 88 -9.39 -6.94 3.75
N SER A 89 -10.52 -6.37 3.34
CA SER A 89 -11.72 -7.10 2.95
C SER A 89 -12.28 -6.59 1.65
N GLN A 90 -12.90 -7.48 0.88
CA GLN A 90 -13.73 -7.09 -0.25
C GLN A 90 -15.09 -7.75 -0.09
N GLU A 91 -16.17 -6.97 -0.19
CA GLU A 91 -17.51 -7.54 -0.28
C GLU A 91 -17.60 -8.49 -1.49
N GLY A 92 -18.25 -9.64 -1.31
CA GLY A 92 -18.45 -10.64 -2.37
C GLY A 92 -18.48 -12.05 -1.82
N GLY A 93 -18.85 -13.04 -2.63
CA GLY A 93 -18.83 -14.47 -2.26
C GLY A 93 -20.21 -15.13 -2.30
N CYS A 94 -20.31 -16.32 -2.87
CA CYS A 94 -21.48 -17.18 -2.79
C CYS A 94 -20.99 -18.58 -2.46
N GLY A 95 -21.38 -19.12 -1.30
CA GLY A 95 -21.11 -20.52 -0.99
C GLY A 95 -21.73 -21.45 -2.04
N PRO A 96 -21.36 -22.74 -2.05
CA PRO A 96 -21.65 -23.64 -3.18
C PRO A 96 -23.14 -23.91 -3.49
N ASN A 97 -24.10 -23.31 -2.77
CA ASN A 97 -25.55 -23.40 -3.03
C ASN A 97 -26.32 -22.10 -2.64
N ALA A 98 -25.76 -20.91 -2.88
CA ALA A 98 -26.38 -19.64 -2.46
C ALA A 98 -27.40 -19.05 -3.46
N ASP A 99 -28.28 -18.17 -2.96
CA ASP A 99 -29.31 -17.40 -3.71
C ASP A 99 -28.67 -16.53 -4.82
N PRO A 100 -29.33 -16.36 -5.99
CA PRO A 100 -28.84 -15.52 -7.10
C PRO A 100 -28.55 -14.04 -6.77
N ARG A 101 -28.92 -13.54 -5.58
CA ARG A 101 -28.70 -12.15 -5.12
C ARG A 101 -27.71 -12.01 -3.97
N CYS A 102 -26.95 -13.04 -3.61
CA CYS A 102 -26.12 -13.02 -2.39
C CYS A 102 -24.79 -12.23 -2.50
N LEU A 103 -24.56 -11.36 -1.51
CA LEU A 103 -23.23 -10.92 -1.03
C LEU A 103 -22.90 -11.77 0.22
N GLY A 104 -22.32 -12.95 0.02
CA GLY A 104 -21.89 -13.86 1.08
C GLY A 104 -20.69 -13.34 1.89
N PRO A 105 -20.04 -14.20 2.70
CA PRO A 105 -18.82 -13.81 3.44
C PRO A 105 -17.79 -13.27 2.45
N PRO A 106 -17.04 -12.19 2.82
CA PRO A 106 -16.27 -11.40 1.88
C PRO A 106 -15.43 -12.27 0.97
N GLY A 107 -15.51 -12.01 -0.33
CA GLY A 107 -14.87 -12.83 -1.36
C GLY A 107 -13.35 -12.83 -1.20
N TYR A 108 -12.85 -11.83 -0.47
CA TYR A 108 -11.47 -11.70 -0.05
C TYR A 108 -11.40 -11.19 1.39
N SER A 109 -10.59 -11.83 2.24
CA SER A 109 -10.22 -11.28 3.54
C SER A 109 -8.81 -11.70 3.91
N LYS A 110 -7.93 -10.72 4.17
CA LYS A 110 -6.55 -10.98 4.58
C LYS A 110 -6.12 -10.03 5.68
N GLN A 111 -5.50 -10.60 6.70
CA GLN A 111 -5.01 -9.87 7.86
C GLN A 111 -3.50 -9.71 7.78
N PHE A 112 -3.01 -8.53 8.16
CA PHE A 112 -1.58 -8.26 8.33
C PHE A 112 -1.30 -7.70 9.72
N LEU A 113 -0.13 -8.06 10.25
CA LEU A 113 0.47 -7.42 11.42
C LEU A 113 1.58 -6.50 10.92
N LEU A 114 1.44 -5.20 11.16
CA LEU A 114 2.38 -4.18 10.72
C LEU A 114 3.03 -3.48 11.90
N GLN A 115 4.26 -3.03 11.68
CA GLN A 115 4.98 -2.12 12.56
C GLN A 115 5.18 -0.78 11.84
N GLU A 116 5.51 0.26 12.60
CA GLU A 116 5.81 1.58 12.03
C GLU A 116 6.95 1.50 10.99
N GLY A 117 6.73 2.12 9.83
CA GLY A 117 7.60 2.08 8.67
C GLY A 117 7.56 0.78 7.85
N LYS A 118 6.73 -0.21 8.22
CA LYS A 118 6.58 -1.47 7.47
C LYS A 118 5.40 -1.41 6.49
N LYS A 119 5.47 -2.29 5.49
CA LYS A 119 4.51 -2.37 4.39
C LYS A 119 3.74 -3.69 4.40
N ALA A 120 2.45 -3.63 4.10
CA ALA A 120 1.65 -4.77 3.65
C ALA A 120 1.48 -4.68 2.13
N VAL A 121 1.74 -5.79 1.45
CA VAL A 121 1.61 -5.90 -0.01
C VAL A 121 0.42 -6.80 -0.32
N ILE A 122 -0.51 -6.28 -1.11
CA ILE A 122 -1.74 -6.96 -1.50
C ILE A 122 -1.68 -7.19 -3.01
N GLU A 123 -0.98 -8.26 -3.39
CA GLU A 123 -0.63 -8.58 -4.78
C GLU A 123 -1.84 -8.71 -5.70
N ASP A 124 -2.91 -9.33 -5.20
CA ASP A 124 -4.16 -9.53 -5.96
C ASP A 124 -4.80 -8.20 -6.40
N PHE A 125 -4.53 -7.11 -5.67
CA PHE A 125 -5.08 -5.79 -5.92
C PHE A 125 -4.03 -4.77 -6.38
N GLY A 126 -2.73 -5.14 -6.42
CA GLY A 126 -1.64 -4.24 -6.80
C GLY A 126 -1.48 -3.06 -5.85
N ILE A 127 -1.70 -3.27 -4.55
CA ILE A 127 -1.67 -2.20 -3.54
C ILE A 127 -0.56 -2.46 -2.53
N GLU A 128 0.20 -1.42 -2.18
CA GLU A 128 1.04 -1.39 -0.99
C GLU A 128 0.43 -0.43 0.04
N LEU A 129 0.27 -0.91 1.28
CA LEU A 129 -0.09 -0.10 2.43
C LEU A 129 1.12 0.03 3.35
N THR A 130 1.57 1.26 3.58
CA THR A 130 2.65 1.57 4.52
C THR A 130 2.07 2.13 5.80
N ALA A 131 2.42 1.55 6.95
CA ALA A 131 2.11 2.12 8.25
C ALA A 131 3.14 3.22 8.56
N VAL A 132 2.80 4.49 8.28
CA VAL A 132 3.72 5.62 8.41
C VAL A 132 3.98 5.94 9.87
N LYS A 133 2.94 5.95 10.70
CA LYS A 133 3.03 6.31 12.12
C LYS A 133 1.98 5.56 12.95
N ILE A 134 2.35 5.09 14.13
CA ILE A 134 1.43 4.40 15.05
C ILE A 134 1.26 5.22 16.35
N GLY A 135 0.08 5.82 16.49
CA GLY A 135 -0.37 6.52 17.69
C GLY A 135 -0.98 5.57 18.73
N ASN A 136 -1.57 6.13 19.79
CA ASN A 136 -2.14 5.32 20.87
C ASN A 136 -3.50 4.70 20.51
N SER A 137 -4.28 5.38 19.68
CA SER A 137 -5.61 4.96 19.24
C SER A 137 -5.83 5.14 17.74
N TYR A 138 -4.78 5.54 17.02
CA TYR A 138 -4.82 5.83 15.59
C TYR A 138 -3.52 5.38 14.91
N ALA A 139 -3.58 5.21 13.60
CA ALA A 139 -2.41 5.03 12.76
C ALA A 139 -2.55 5.82 11.45
N ASP A 140 -1.43 6.36 10.99
CA ASP A 140 -1.32 7.05 9.71
C ASP A 140 -0.80 6.06 8.67
N PHE A 141 -1.44 6.05 7.51
CA PHE A 141 -1.13 5.16 6.41
C PHE A 141 -0.82 5.94 5.15
N GLU A 142 0.03 5.36 4.33
CA GLU A 142 0.24 5.75 2.94
C GLU A 142 -0.09 4.57 2.05
N ILE A 143 -0.92 4.81 1.04
CA ILE A 143 -1.30 3.81 0.06
C ILE A 143 -0.73 4.18 -1.31
N THR A 144 -0.02 3.22 -1.90
CA THR A 144 0.49 3.31 -3.26
C THR A 144 -0.05 2.17 -4.10
N VAL A 145 -0.29 2.45 -5.38
CA VAL A 145 -0.66 1.42 -6.35
C VAL A 145 0.56 1.10 -7.18
N TYR A 146 0.80 -0.18 -7.35
CA TYR A 146 1.68 -0.69 -8.36
C TYR A 146 0.87 -1.57 -9.32
N LYS A 147 1.40 -1.78 -10.52
CA LYS A 147 0.72 -2.60 -11.51
C LYS A 147 0.57 -4.02 -10.95
N ALA A 148 -0.65 -4.42 -10.60
CA ALA A 148 -0.95 -5.77 -10.15
C ALA A 148 -0.48 -6.77 -11.22
N LYS A 149 0.24 -7.80 -10.79
CA LYS A 149 0.67 -8.86 -11.69
C LYS A 149 -0.52 -9.78 -11.98
N LEU A 150 -0.78 -10.02 -13.26
CA LEU A 150 -1.86 -10.86 -13.75
C LEU A 150 -1.63 -12.32 -13.34
N ARG A 151 -2.61 -12.89 -12.64
CA ARG A 151 -2.72 -14.30 -12.25
C ARG A 151 -3.75 -15.01 -13.12
N THR A 152 -3.51 -15.04 -14.41
CA THR A 152 -4.36 -15.73 -15.39
C THR A 152 -3.50 -16.68 -16.20
N CYS A 153 -4.03 -17.85 -16.54
CA CYS A 153 -3.32 -18.76 -17.42
C CYS A 153 -3.33 -18.21 -18.84
N PRO A 154 -2.15 -17.94 -19.45
CA PRO A 154 -2.07 -17.50 -20.82
C PRO A 154 -2.30 -18.68 -21.77
N ASP A 155 -2.70 -18.37 -23.00
CA ASP A 155 -2.87 -19.36 -24.07
C ASP A 155 -1.53 -19.97 -24.48
N LYS A 156 -0.48 -19.15 -24.53
CA LYS A 156 0.88 -19.55 -24.90
C LYS A 156 1.94 -18.75 -24.14
N TRP A 157 3.06 -19.40 -23.87
CA TRP A 157 4.31 -18.76 -23.49
C TRP A 157 5.28 -18.89 -24.67
N VAL A 158 5.80 -17.77 -25.17
CA VAL A 158 6.76 -17.77 -26.28
C VAL A 158 8.13 -17.32 -25.78
N GLU A 159 9.16 -18.07 -26.18
CA GLU A 159 10.57 -17.67 -26.06
C GLU A 159 11.11 -17.39 -27.46
N ASN A 160 11.30 -16.12 -27.80
CA ASN A 160 11.79 -15.70 -29.10
C ASN A 160 13.32 -15.73 -29.14
N ARG A 161 13.85 -16.70 -29.89
CA ARG A 161 15.28 -16.90 -30.15
C ARG A 161 15.69 -16.52 -31.57
N MET A 162 14.85 -15.76 -32.29
CA MET A 162 15.24 -15.20 -33.58
C MET A 162 16.55 -14.41 -33.46
N PRO A 163 17.48 -14.56 -34.42
CA PRO A 163 18.72 -13.79 -34.43
C PRO A 163 18.42 -12.29 -34.43
N ARG A 164 19.03 -11.56 -33.49
CA ARG A 164 18.99 -10.09 -33.43
C ARG A 164 20.30 -9.52 -33.92
N THR A 165 20.24 -8.37 -34.58
CA THR A 165 21.44 -7.59 -34.91
C THR A 165 21.92 -6.92 -33.63
N ILE A 166 23.05 -7.39 -33.11
CA ILE A 166 23.71 -6.85 -31.91
C ILE A 166 24.78 -5.86 -32.40
N ASP A 167 24.80 -4.66 -31.84
CA ASP A 167 25.83 -3.65 -32.10
C ASP A 167 26.90 -3.64 -30.99
N GLU A 168 28.02 -2.93 -31.21
CA GLU A 168 29.12 -2.86 -30.23
C GLU A 168 28.73 -2.19 -28.90
N ASN A 169 27.58 -1.51 -28.86
CA ASN A 169 27.04 -0.86 -27.66
C ASN A 169 25.94 -1.66 -26.96
N SER A 170 25.62 -2.85 -27.47
CA SER A 170 24.53 -3.67 -26.92
C SER A 170 24.86 -4.14 -25.51
N THR A 171 23.88 -4.00 -24.63
CA THR A 171 23.93 -4.43 -23.23
C THR A 171 23.69 -5.92 -23.10
N THR A 172 23.96 -6.49 -21.92
CA THR A 172 23.64 -7.88 -21.63
C THR A 172 22.13 -8.15 -21.65
N GLU A 173 21.29 -7.14 -21.43
CA GLU A 173 19.83 -7.26 -21.54
C GLU A 173 19.40 -7.51 -23.00
N ASP A 174 20.10 -6.88 -23.96
CA ASP A 174 19.85 -7.05 -25.40
C ASP A 174 20.18 -8.47 -25.91
N LEU A 175 20.91 -9.26 -25.11
CA LEU A 175 21.30 -10.64 -25.41
C LEU A 175 20.30 -11.67 -24.86
N THR A 176 19.38 -11.28 -23.99
CA THR A 176 18.42 -12.23 -23.38
C THR A 176 17.24 -12.49 -24.33
N PRO A 177 16.83 -13.76 -24.56
CA PRO A 177 15.67 -14.07 -25.42
C PRO A 177 14.42 -13.32 -24.97
N ASP A 178 13.71 -12.69 -25.91
CA ASP A 178 12.48 -11.98 -25.60
C ASP A 178 11.41 -13.00 -25.21
N GLN A 179 10.88 -12.87 -24.00
CA GLN A 179 9.82 -13.73 -23.49
C GLN A 179 8.53 -12.95 -23.33
N TYR A 180 7.43 -13.54 -23.78
CA TYR A 180 6.11 -12.94 -23.64
C TYR A 180 5.02 -14.01 -23.58
N PHE A 181 3.85 -13.60 -23.10
CA PHE A 181 2.66 -14.43 -23.09
C PHE A 181 1.68 -14.01 -24.19
N ILE A 182 0.90 -14.97 -24.69
CA ILE A 182 -0.28 -14.71 -25.51
C ILE A 182 -1.50 -14.96 -24.64
N VAL A 183 -2.39 -13.98 -24.53
CA VAL A 183 -3.67 -14.08 -23.80
C VAL A 183 -4.78 -13.58 -24.71
N ASP A 184 -5.80 -14.40 -24.93
CA ASP A 184 -6.90 -14.16 -25.87
C ASP A 184 -6.39 -13.76 -27.26
N GLY A 185 -5.35 -14.45 -27.73
CA GLY A 185 -4.69 -14.17 -29.01
C GLY A 185 -3.89 -12.87 -29.08
N LYS A 186 -3.68 -12.16 -27.96
CA LYS A 186 -2.91 -10.90 -27.90
C LYS A 186 -1.60 -11.08 -27.14
N ARG A 187 -0.50 -10.50 -27.65
CA ARG A 187 0.79 -10.45 -26.95
C ARG A 187 0.70 -9.58 -25.70
N ARG A 188 1.28 -10.06 -24.60
CA ARG A 188 1.41 -9.38 -23.31
C ARG A 188 2.81 -9.59 -22.76
N GLU A 189 3.38 -8.53 -22.18
CA GLU A 189 4.74 -8.55 -21.65
C GLU A 189 4.83 -9.42 -20.38
N LEU A 190 5.95 -10.12 -20.22
CA LEU A 190 6.16 -11.04 -19.09
C LEU A 190 6.06 -10.33 -17.73
N SER A 191 6.49 -9.06 -17.68
CA SER A 191 6.46 -8.21 -16.48
C SER A 191 5.04 -7.90 -15.97
N GLU A 192 4.01 -8.12 -16.79
CA GLU A 192 2.63 -7.93 -16.40
C GLU A 192 2.07 -9.10 -15.60
N PHE A 193 2.78 -10.22 -15.50
CA PHE A 193 2.26 -11.46 -14.92
C PHE A 193 3.03 -11.89 -13.68
N ASP A 194 2.34 -12.67 -12.86
CA ASP A 194 2.94 -13.40 -11.76
C ASP A 194 3.46 -14.73 -12.32
N VAL A 195 4.71 -14.69 -12.82
CA VAL A 195 5.34 -15.82 -13.52
C VAL A 195 5.43 -17.06 -12.63
N ASP A 196 5.66 -16.88 -11.33
CA ASP A 196 5.75 -18.00 -10.38
C ASP A 196 4.38 -18.63 -10.17
N TRP A 197 3.32 -17.81 -9.99
CA TRP A 197 1.95 -18.30 -9.96
C TRP A 197 1.57 -19.05 -11.24
N ILE A 198 1.95 -18.54 -12.42
CA ILE A 198 1.68 -19.21 -13.71
C ILE A 198 2.38 -20.58 -13.77
N LYS A 199 3.65 -20.67 -13.39
CA LYS A 199 4.39 -21.95 -13.39
C LYS A 199 3.76 -22.98 -12.45
N GLU A 200 3.21 -22.53 -11.34
CA GLU A 200 2.59 -23.41 -10.34
C GLU A 200 1.16 -23.82 -10.72
N ASN A 201 0.40 -22.94 -11.38
CA ASN A 201 -1.04 -23.12 -11.57
C ASN A 201 -1.45 -23.41 -13.03
N CYS A 202 -0.57 -23.16 -13.99
CA CYS A 202 -0.87 -23.31 -15.41
C CYS A 202 0.03 -24.39 -16.04
N ASN A 203 -0.59 -25.31 -16.78
CA ASN A 203 0.13 -26.36 -17.51
C ASN A 203 0.59 -25.84 -18.88
N ILE A 204 1.55 -24.91 -18.88
CA ILE A 204 2.15 -24.35 -20.10
C ILE A 204 3.67 -24.47 -20.05
N THR A 205 4.27 -24.66 -21.22
CA THR A 205 5.73 -24.64 -21.40
C THR A 205 6.10 -23.62 -22.47
N PRO A 206 7.29 -23.01 -22.41
CA PRO A 206 7.74 -22.08 -23.45
C PRO A 206 7.78 -22.76 -24.83
N ASP A 207 7.13 -22.15 -25.81
CA ASP A 207 7.26 -22.46 -27.23
C ASP A 207 8.45 -21.66 -27.78
N ILE A 208 9.47 -22.37 -28.26
CA ILE A 208 10.72 -21.77 -28.70
C ILE A 208 10.59 -21.44 -30.20
N VAL A 209 10.63 -20.15 -30.51
CA VAL A 209 10.56 -19.64 -31.89
C VAL A 209 11.95 -19.21 -32.33
N TYR A 210 12.37 -19.65 -33.52
CA TYR A 210 13.68 -19.37 -34.14
C TYR A 210 13.55 -18.49 -35.39
#